data_AF-A0A9D8JHD8-F1
#
_entry.id   AF-A0A9D8JHD8-F1
#
_cell.length_a   1.000
_cell.length_b   1.000
_cell.length_c   1.000
_cell.angle_alpha   90.00
_cell.angle_beta   90.00
_cell.angle_gamma   90.00
#
_symmetry.space_group_name_H-M   'P 1'
#
loop_
_entity.id
_entity.type
_entity.pdbx_description
1 polymer ?
#
loop_
_entity_poly.entity_id
_entity_poly.type
_entity_poly.pdbx_seq_one_letter_code
_entity_poly.pdbx_strand_id
1 'polypeptide(L)'
;MFRNHEYAKFNLMKKAFPIHGIIGIFLLVLSEILHLKKIEPFYSWFYCFAWWSYILFVDAIIYRLKSNSLLMNRRKEFFLMIPWSIFIWLIFETANLSLENWYYINLPHSIVERWIGYAIAYGTVLPGIFETTELLEAMGLFNRSYSKKMIISSGDRYALLLLGALCLLSSILIPKYFFPLIWVGFIFFLEPIIYRLGGRSLLRDLEEGRHQKVYLLLIAGLICGLLWEFWNYWALSKWIYTVPFFDKAKGFEMPFLGFLGFPPFVVQAYVMYNFISHFRFGRGWEESNDHLHTERKTRPLTKILITILMVSFYVLIFKTIDNSTVDSYYPRLKDAYWINPKHQQELPKVGIANLDDLLLKTQSKNERDELALRLLIPKEELTHWVEKAQLVQLKGLGVENLKLLEGAEVHSVSALAVEDTEKLYAKIGQAFPGKAPPKKAKIRIWVREAQKKVRSSG
;
A
#
# COMPACT_ATOMS: atom_id res chain seq x y z
N MET A 1 23.81 13.76 -39.19
CA MET A 1 22.84 13.61 -38.08
C MET A 1 23.11 12.39 -37.20
N PHE A 2 23.54 11.23 -37.74
CA PHE A 2 23.91 10.03 -36.96
C PHE A 2 25.10 10.21 -35.98
N ARG A 3 26.15 10.95 -36.37
CA ARG A 3 27.32 11.21 -35.50
C ARG A 3 26.99 11.95 -34.19
N ASN A 4 26.04 12.89 -34.18
CA ASN A 4 25.69 13.63 -32.96
C ASN A 4 24.92 12.79 -31.94
N HIS A 5 24.16 11.79 -32.41
CA HIS A 5 23.44 10.87 -31.53
C HIS A 5 24.39 9.86 -30.87
N GLU A 6 25.40 9.38 -31.60
CA GLU A 6 26.44 8.52 -31.02
C GLU A 6 27.34 9.29 -30.05
N TYR A 7 27.75 10.53 -30.35
CA TYR A 7 28.53 11.36 -29.42
C TYR A 7 27.78 11.72 -28.14
N ALA A 8 26.47 12.00 -28.22
CA ALA A 8 25.63 12.23 -27.05
C ALA A 8 25.47 10.96 -26.19
N LYS A 9 25.24 9.79 -26.82
CA LYS A 9 25.25 8.48 -26.14
C LYS A 9 26.62 8.19 -25.49
N PHE A 10 27.71 8.51 -26.17
CA PHE A 10 29.07 8.28 -25.68
C PHE A 10 29.41 9.12 -24.43
N ASN A 11 28.90 10.36 -24.36
CA ASN A 11 29.05 11.22 -23.17
C ASN A 11 28.13 10.83 -22.01
N LEU A 12 26.93 10.29 -22.28
CA LEU A 12 26.03 9.74 -21.23
C LEU A 12 26.65 8.51 -20.53
N MET A 13 27.44 7.70 -21.25
CA MET A 13 28.14 6.56 -20.67
C MET A 13 29.26 6.94 -19.70
N LYS A 14 29.84 8.15 -19.81
CA LYS A 14 30.95 8.63 -18.95
C LYS A 14 30.53 9.31 -17.66
N LYS A 15 29.25 9.66 -17.47
CA LYS A 15 28.81 10.26 -16.21
C LYS A 15 28.74 9.18 -15.12
N ALA A 16 29.41 9.44 -13.99
CA ALA A 16 29.31 8.62 -12.80
C ALA A 16 27.84 8.47 -12.37
N PHE A 17 27.47 7.28 -11.88
CA PHE A 17 26.12 7.04 -11.41
C PHE A 17 25.83 7.93 -10.18
N PRO A 18 24.69 8.63 -10.13
CA PRO A 18 24.40 9.54 -9.03
C PRO A 18 24.42 8.84 -7.65
N ILE A 19 24.97 9.54 -6.65
CA ILE A 19 25.17 8.97 -5.31
C ILE A 19 23.87 8.53 -4.64
N HIS A 20 22.76 9.25 -4.87
CA HIS A 20 21.46 8.88 -4.30
C HIS A 20 20.94 7.54 -4.84
N GLY A 21 21.27 7.18 -6.08
CA GLY A 21 20.94 5.86 -6.61
C GLY A 21 21.75 4.74 -5.94
N ILE A 22 23.03 4.99 -5.62
CA ILE A 22 23.87 4.06 -4.86
C ILE A 22 23.31 3.89 -3.45
N ILE A 23 22.91 4.99 -2.80
CA ILE A 23 22.23 4.97 -1.50
C ILE A 23 20.94 4.16 -1.57
N GLY A 24 20.14 4.34 -2.63
CA GLY A 24 18.92 3.56 -2.86
C GLY A 24 19.20 2.06 -2.92
N ILE A 25 20.17 1.62 -3.73
CA ILE A 25 20.56 0.19 -3.81
C ILE A 25 21.03 -0.32 -2.46
N PHE A 26 21.92 0.40 -1.79
CA PHE A 26 22.45 0.01 -0.49
C PHE A 26 21.34 -0.11 0.56
N LEU A 27 20.40 0.85 0.58
CA LEU A 27 19.28 0.85 1.51
C LEU A 27 18.33 -0.33 1.23
N LEU A 28 18.07 -0.67 -0.04
CA LEU A 28 17.25 -1.82 -0.39
C LEU A 28 17.88 -3.12 0.12
N VAL A 29 19.15 -3.36 -0.22
CA VAL A 29 19.88 -4.58 0.20
C VAL A 29 19.98 -4.66 1.72
N LEU A 30 20.29 -3.55 2.38
CA LEU A 30 20.34 -3.48 3.84
C LEU A 30 18.95 -3.79 4.43
N SER A 31 17.88 -3.21 3.88
CA SER A 31 16.52 -3.43 4.35
C SER A 31 16.08 -4.88 4.19
N GLU A 32 16.46 -5.55 3.09
CA GLU A 32 16.19 -6.97 2.88
C GLU A 32 16.90 -7.84 3.90
N ILE A 33 18.19 -7.61 4.14
CA ILE A 33 18.98 -8.36 5.14
C ILE A 33 18.38 -8.18 6.55
N LEU A 34 18.07 -6.95 6.94
CA LEU A 34 17.51 -6.64 8.26
C LEU A 34 16.07 -7.14 8.41
N HIS A 35 15.27 -7.11 7.34
CA HIS A 35 13.93 -7.70 7.29
C HIS A 35 13.99 -9.22 7.50
N LEU A 36 14.88 -9.93 6.80
CA LEU A 36 15.07 -11.39 6.97
C LEU A 36 15.54 -11.75 8.38
N LYS A 37 16.32 -10.88 9.02
CA LYS A 37 16.73 -11.02 10.43
C LYS A 37 15.67 -10.57 11.43
N LYS A 38 14.49 -10.13 10.97
CA LYS A 38 13.40 -9.59 11.79
C LYS A 38 13.82 -8.42 12.70
N ILE A 39 14.71 -7.56 12.21
CA ILE A 39 15.21 -6.39 12.95
C ILE A 39 14.34 -5.17 12.68
N GLU A 40 13.82 -4.54 13.74
CA GLU A 40 13.07 -3.30 13.63
C GLU A 40 13.97 -2.09 13.34
N PRO A 41 13.48 -1.06 12.62
CA PRO A 41 12.13 -0.93 12.03
C PRO A 41 11.95 -1.63 10.66
N PHE A 42 12.99 -2.31 10.15
CA PHE A 42 12.98 -2.89 8.80
C PHE A 42 12.05 -4.09 8.68
N TYR A 43 11.75 -4.77 9.78
CA TYR A 43 10.81 -5.90 9.78
C TYR A 43 9.36 -5.43 9.61
N SER A 44 8.91 -4.50 10.46
CA SER A 44 7.55 -3.93 10.38
C SER A 44 7.37 -3.07 9.14
N TRP A 45 8.30 -2.17 8.85
CA TRP A 45 8.17 -1.14 7.81
C TRP A 45 8.97 -1.42 6.54
N PHE A 46 9.25 -2.70 6.22
CA PHE A 46 10.02 -3.11 5.04
C PHE A 46 9.53 -2.42 3.76
N TYR A 47 8.20 -2.37 3.57
CA TYR A 47 7.54 -1.72 2.46
C TYR A 47 8.04 -0.27 2.21
N CYS A 48 8.15 0.52 3.28
CA CYS A 48 8.60 1.91 3.19
C CYS A 48 10.04 2.01 2.72
N PHE A 49 10.93 1.19 3.28
CA PHE A 49 12.34 1.17 2.89
C PHE A 49 12.52 0.74 1.45
N ALA A 50 11.79 -0.28 1.00
CA ALA A 50 11.88 -0.77 -0.36
C ALA A 50 11.44 0.28 -1.39
N TRP A 51 10.30 0.95 -1.16
CA TRP A 51 9.79 1.98 -2.07
C TRP A 51 10.68 3.20 -2.17
N TRP A 52 11.13 3.76 -1.04
CA TRP A 52 12.02 4.91 -1.08
C TRP A 52 13.37 4.57 -1.72
N SER A 53 13.88 3.36 -1.50
CA SER A 53 15.07 2.86 -2.18
C SER A 53 14.88 2.79 -3.70
N TYR A 54 13.73 2.27 -4.15
CA TYR A 54 13.36 2.23 -5.56
C TYR A 54 13.25 3.62 -6.19
N ILE A 55 12.56 4.55 -5.53
CA ILE A 55 12.41 5.95 -6.00
C ILE A 55 13.78 6.59 -6.21
N LEU A 56 14.70 6.47 -5.23
CA LEU A 56 16.05 7.01 -5.33
C LEU A 56 16.86 6.36 -6.47
N PHE A 57 16.74 5.04 -6.62
CA PHE A 57 17.43 4.29 -7.66
C PHE A 57 16.92 4.65 -9.06
N VAL A 58 15.61 4.73 -9.26
CA VAL A 58 14.98 5.07 -10.54
C VAL A 58 15.29 6.51 -10.94
N ASP A 59 15.19 7.47 -10.01
CA ASP A 59 15.56 8.87 -10.29
C ASP A 59 17.01 8.98 -10.77
N ALA A 60 17.94 8.22 -10.15
CA ALA A 60 19.33 8.21 -10.56
C ALA A 60 19.55 7.64 -11.98
N ILE A 61 18.77 6.62 -12.36
CA ILE A 61 18.76 6.10 -13.74
C ILE A 61 18.24 7.17 -14.70
N ILE A 62 17.12 7.81 -14.39
CA ILE A 62 16.53 8.88 -15.21
C ILE A 62 17.53 10.01 -15.40
N TYR A 63 18.17 10.46 -14.31
CA TYR A 63 19.20 11.50 -14.37
C TYR A 63 20.36 11.08 -15.26
N ARG A 64 20.77 9.81 -15.22
CA ARG A 64 21.83 9.31 -16.12
C ARG A 64 21.38 9.27 -17.58
N LEU A 65 20.10 9.01 -17.86
CA LEU A 65 19.57 8.95 -19.24
C LEU A 65 19.28 10.33 -19.84
N LYS A 66 18.72 11.25 -19.04
CA LYS A 66 18.23 12.56 -19.51
C LYS A 66 19.07 13.74 -19.03
N SER A 67 19.95 13.58 -18.04
CA SER A 67 20.59 14.67 -17.28
C SER A 67 19.59 15.64 -16.60
N ASN A 68 18.34 15.19 -16.46
CA ASN A 68 17.25 15.85 -15.77
C ASN A 68 16.47 14.79 -14.99
N SER A 69 16.21 15.00 -13.71
CA SER A 69 15.35 14.13 -12.89
C SER A 69 14.61 14.94 -11.82
N LEU A 70 13.62 14.32 -11.16
CA LEU A 70 12.81 14.99 -10.15
C LEU A 70 13.64 15.36 -8.92
N LEU A 71 14.46 14.44 -8.43
CA LEU A 71 15.28 14.62 -7.23
C LEU A 71 16.52 15.49 -7.46
N MET A 72 16.99 15.62 -8.71
CA MET A 72 18.20 16.41 -9.00
C MET A 72 17.88 17.81 -9.51
N ASN A 73 16.96 17.93 -10.46
CA ASN A 73 16.69 19.19 -11.15
C ASN A 73 15.38 19.82 -10.66
N ARG A 74 14.34 19.01 -10.47
CA ARG A 74 12.98 19.44 -10.08
C ARG A 74 12.68 19.23 -8.59
N ARG A 75 13.69 19.38 -7.72
CA ARG A 75 13.64 19.06 -6.28
C ARG A 75 12.42 19.61 -5.55
N LYS A 76 12.08 20.87 -5.83
CA LYS A 76 10.92 21.53 -5.20
C LYS A 76 9.63 20.80 -5.52
N GLU A 77 9.45 20.37 -6.76
CA GLU A 77 8.25 19.65 -7.18
C GLU A 77 8.21 18.24 -6.61
N PHE A 78 9.36 17.56 -6.50
CA PHE A 78 9.46 16.28 -5.79
C PHE A 78 8.97 16.38 -4.34
N PHE A 79 9.50 17.30 -3.55
CA PHE A 79 9.10 17.43 -2.14
C PHE A 79 7.68 17.98 -1.96
N LEU A 80 7.19 18.83 -2.88
CA LEU A 80 5.81 19.31 -2.85
C LEU A 80 4.81 18.21 -3.22
N MET A 81 5.22 17.23 -4.01
CA MET A 81 4.37 16.11 -4.40
C MET A 81 4.10 15.14 -3.24
N ILE A 82 5.05 14.95 -2.32
CA ILE A 82 4.90 14.02 -1.18
C ILE A 82 3.64 14.30 -0.35
N PRO A 83 3.37 15.53 0.15
CA PRO A 83 2.13 15.79 0.87
C PRO A 83 0.90 15.56 -0.02
N TRP A 84 0.93 15.95 -1.30
CA TRP A 84 -0.19 15.64 -2.20
C TRP A 84 -0.38 14.13 -2.45
N SER A 85 0.68 13.34 -2.39
CA SER A 85 0.62 11.88 -2.46
C SER A 85 -0.14 11.30 -1.28
N ILE A 86 0.16 11.77 -0.06
CA ILE A 86 -0.57 11.40 1.14
C ILE A 86 -2.04 11.82 1.01
N PHE A 87 -2.31 13.05 0.61
CA PHE A 87 -3.68 13.56 0.45
C PHE A 87 -4.50 12.73 -0.54
N ILE A 88 -3.94 12.45 -1.73
CA ILE A 88 -4.62 11.67 -2.76
C ILE A 88 -4.89 10.25 -2.26
N TRP A 89 -3.91 9.59 -1.63
CA TRP A 89 -4.15 8.25 -1.09
C TRP A 89 -5.25 8.25 -0.02
N LEU A 90 -5.30 9.27 0.85
CA LEU A 90 -6.30 9.36 1.89
C LEU A 90 -7.73 9.55 1.37
N ILE A 91 -7.92 10.02 0.13
CA ILE A 91 -9.23 9.99 -0.53
C ILE A 91 -9.69 8.54 -0.75
N PHE A 92 -8.78 7.65 -1.19
CA PHE A 92 -9.07 6.24 -1.38
C PHE A 92 -9.27 5.52 -0.04
N GLU A 93 -8.52 5.87 1.01
CA GLU A 93 -8.79 5.39 2.37
C GLU A 93 -10.17 5.81 2.86
N THR A 94 -10.58 7.05 2.57
CA THR A 94 -11.93 7.52 2.91
C THR A 94 -13.00 6.71 2.17
N ALA A 95 -12.82 6.46 0.88
CA ALA A 95 -13.72 5.60 0.11
C ALA A 95 -13.71 4.15 0.66
N ASN A 96 -12.57 3.67 1.13
CA ASN A 96 -12.43 2.33 1.70
C ASN A 96 -13.25 2.12 2.99
N LEU A 97 -13.67 3.18 3.67
CA LEU A 97 -14.61 3.06 4.79
C LEU A 97 -15.97 2.50 4.36
N SER A 98 -16.37 2.72 3.10
CA SER A 98 -17.58 2.15 2.52
C SER A 98 -17.28 0.90 1.68
N LEU A 99 -16.16 0.89 0.96
CA LEU A 99 -15.80 -0.23 0.09
C LEU A 99 -15.36 -1.46 0.89
N GLU A 100 -14.57 -1.22 1.95
CA GLU A 100 -13.91 -2.23 2.78
C GLU A 100 -13.19 -3.29 1.94
N ASN A 101 -12.47 -2.82 0.91
CA ASN A 101 -11.73 -3.65 -0.04
C ASN A 101 -10.40 -4.13 0.54
N TRP A 102 -9.80 -3.36 1.45
CA TRP A 102 -8.58 -3.74 2.16
C TRP A 102 -8.64 -3.36 3.64
N TYR A 103 -7.79 -4.03 4.43
CA TYR A 103 -7.57 -3.75 5.84
C TYR A 103 -6.10 -4.01 6.21
N TYR A 104 -5.61 -3.38 7.28
CA TYR A 104 -4.22 -3.49 7.74
C TYR A 104 -4.09 -4.50 8.87
N ILE A 105 -3.00 -5.27 8.86
CA ILE A 105 -2.67 -6.23 9.92
C ILE A 105 -1.28 -5.99 10.48
N ASN A 106 -1.07 -6.44 11.72
CA ASN A 106 0.20 -6.41 12.45
C ASN A 106 0.82 -5.01 12.52
N LEU A 107 0.03 -3.96 12.69
CA LEU A 107 0.58 -2.62 12.84
C LEU A 107 1.21 -2.41 14.23
N PRO A 108 2.14 -1.45 14.37
CA PRO A 108 2.67 -1.08 15.67
C PRO A 108 1.62 -0.53 16.62
N HIS A 109 1.78 -0.77 17.92
CA HIS A 109 0.85 -0.26 18.94
C HIS A 109 0.98 1.26 19.15
N SER A 110 2.13 1.84 18.86
CA SER A 110 2.37 3.28 19.01
C SER A 110 1.63 4.07 17.92
N ILE A 111 0.76 4.99 18.32
CA ILE A 111 0.03 5.89 17.41
C ILE A 111 1.01 6.73 16.59
N VAL A 112 2.02 7.29 17.26
CA VAL A 112 3.03 8.15 16.61
C VAL A 112 3.79 7.37 15.54
N GLU A 113 4.21 6.15 15.87
CA GLU A 113 4.92 5.29 14.92
C GLU A 113 4.04 4.94 13.72
N ARG A 114 2.79 4.54 13.95
CA ARG A 114 1.83 4.23 12.88
C ARG A 114 1.58 5.42 11.97
N TRP A 115 1.30 6.59 12.53
CA TRP A 115 0.94 7.76 11.73
C TRP A 115 2.12 8.28 10.92
N ILE A 116 3.33 8.24 11.48
CA ILE A 116 4.56 8.53 10.72
C ILE A 116 4.73 7.48 9.61
N GLY A 117 4.55 6.19 9.93
CA GLY A 117 4.62 5.10 8.95
C GLY A 117 3.60 5.24 7.82
N TYR A 118 2.35 5.61 8.12
CA TYR A 118 1.31 5.93 7.13
C TYR A 118 1.75 7.06 6.21
N ALA A 119 2.22 8.18 6.77
CA ALA A 119 2.68 9.31 5.97
C ALA A 119 3.85 8.94 5.07
N ILE A 120 4.82 8.17 5.58
CA ILE A 120 5.98 7.69 4.81
C ILE A 120 5.53 6.74 3.69
N ALA A 121 4.63 5.79 3.98
CA ALA A 121 4.12 4.83 3.00
C ALA A 121 3.29 5.51 1.92
N TYR A 122 2.29 6.31 2.29
CA TYR A 122 1.39 7.00 1.35
C TYR A 122 2.11 8.11 0.57
N GLY A 123 3.19 8.66 1.14
CA GLY A 123 4.09 9.59 0.47
C GLY A 123 4.84 8.99 -0.72
N THR A 124 4.92 7.67 -0.85
CA THR A 124 5.61 6.99 -1.96
C THR A 124 4.78 6.87 -3.24
N VAL A 125 3.44 7.00 -3.15
CA VAL A 125 2.54 6.66 -4.25
C VAL A 125 2.82 7.51 -5.50
N LEU A 126 2.74 8.83 -5.41
CA LEU A 126 2.98 9.71 -6.56
C LEU A 126 4.45 9.69 -7.02
N PRO A 127 5.46 9.79 -6.13
CA PRO A 127 6.85 9.68 -6.56
C PRO A 127 7.12 8.36 -7.29
N GLY A 128 6.65 7.23 -6.76
CA GLY A 128 6.84 5.91 -7.35
C GLY A 128 6.26 5.81 -8.76
N ILE A 129 5.01 6.26 -8.96
CA ILE A 129 4.36 6.16 -10.28
C ILE A 129 4.93 7.15 -11.29
N PHE A 130 5.29 8.37 -10.88
CA PHE A 130 5.81 9.39 -11.81
C PHE A 130 7.27 9.15 -12.18
N GLU A 131 8.12 8.71 -11.24
CA GLU A 131 9.48 8.25 -11.56
C GLU A 131 9.42 7.05 -12.51
N THR A 132 8.56 6.06 -12.24
CA THR A 132 8.42 4.91 -13.14
C THR A 132 7.93 5.33 -14.52
N THR A 133 6.96 6.25 -14.59
CA THR A 133 6.46 6.78 -15.87
C THR A 133 7.56 7.52 -16.63
N GLU A 134 8.35 8.36 -15.95
CA GLU A 134 9.44 9.11 -16.57
C GLU A 134 10.62 8.22 -16.97
N LEU A 135 10.90 7.13 -16.24
CA LEU A 135 11.88 6.13 -16.66
C LEU A 135 11.48 5.49 -17.99
N LEU A 136 10.22 5.05 -18.12
CA LEU A 136 9.71 4.46 -19.36
C LEU A 136 9.75 5.47 -20.52
N GLU A 137 9.47 6.74 -20.23
CA GLU A 137 9.61 7.84 -21.20
C GLU A 137 11.07 8.07 -21.61
N ALA A 138 12.00 8.07 -20.65
CA ALA A 138 13.45 8.24 -20.87
C ALA A 138 14.05 7.09 -21.70
N MET A 139 13.49 5.89 -21.57
CA MET A 139 13.84 4.72 -22.39
C MET A 139 13.27 4.80 -23.82
N GLY A 140 12.40 5.78 -24.11
CA GLY A 140 11.84 6.04 -25.43
C GLY A 140 10.68 5.13 -25.82
N LEU A 141 10.00 4.50 -24.84
CA LEU A 141 8.86 3.65 -25.12
C LEU A 141 7.69 4.48 -25.68
N PHE A 142 7.02 3.94 -26.70
CA PHE A 142 5.85 4.55 -27.36
C PHE A 142 6.09 5.93 -27.99
N ASN A 143 7.35 6.33 -28.25
CA ASN A 143 7.71 7.58 -28.93
C ASN A 143 7.10 7.75 -30.34
N ARG A 144 6.55 6.68 -30.93
CA ARG A 144 5.91 6.67 -32.25
C ARG A 144 4.42 6.36 -32.21
N SER A 145 3.82 6.39 -31.02
CA SER A 145 2.39 6.13 -30.82
C SER A 145 1.55 7.36 -31.14
N TYR A 146 1.49 7.68 -32.43
CA TYR A 146 0.62 8.71 -32.99
C TYR A 146 -0.51 8.08 -33.78
N SER A 147 -1.71 8.63 -33.63
CA SER A 147 -2.87 8.20 -34.40
C SER A 147 -3.57 9.38 -35.06
N LYS A 148 -4.65 9.10 -35.81
CA LYS A 148 -5.49 10.14 -36.40
C LYS A 148 -6.10 10.99 -35.28
N LYS A 149 -6.01 12.30 -35.43
CA LYS A 149 -6.64 13.28 -34.52
C LYS A 149 -8.11 12.92 -34.29
N MET A 150 -8.50 12.91 -33.02
CA MET A 150 -9.89 12.72 -32.61
C MET A 150 -10.53 14.07 -32.34
N ILE A 151 -11.84 14.17 -32.56
CA ILE A 151 -12.62 15.35 -32.19
C ILE A 151 -13.44 14.97 -30.96
N ILE A 152 -13.20 15.64 -29.83
CA ILE A 152 -13.99 15.43 -28.62
C ILE A 152 -14.94 16.63 -28.49
N SER A 153 -16.23 16.38 -28.64
CA SER A 153 -17.23 17.45 -28.60
C SER A 153 -17.44 17.97 -27.17
N SER A 154 -18.10 19.14 -27.06
CA SER A 154 -18.55 19.63 -25.74
C SER A 154 -19.57 18.69 -25.08
N GLY A 155 -20.36 17.97 -25.87
CA GLY A 155 -21.30 16.95 -25.39
C GLY A 155 -20.57 15.76 -24.78
N ASP A 156 -19.53 15.25 -25.44
CA ASP A 156 -18.72 14.12 -24.95
C ASP A 156 -18.05 14.46 -23.62
N ARG A 157 -17.48 15.67 -23.51
CA ARG A 157 -16.88 16.15 -22.26
C ARG A 157 -17.89 16.23 -21.11
N TYR A 158 -19.12 16.63 -21.39
CA TYR A 158 -20.17 16.67 -20.37
C TYR A 158 -20.64 15.25 -19.99
N ALA A 159 -20.76 14.35 -20.96
CA ALA A 159 -21.08 12.95 -20.73
C ALA A 159 -20.02 12.26 -19.85
N LEU A 160 -18.73 12.50 -20.12
CA LEU A 160 -17.63 12.02 -19.29
C LEU A 160 -17.70 12.55 -17.85
N LEU A 161 -17.98 13.85 -17.67
CA LEU A 161 -18.14 14.44 -16.35
C LEU A 161 -19.27 13.76 -15.55
N LEU A 162 -20.44 13.58 -16.17
CA LEU A 162 -21.57 12.88 -15.55
C LEU A 162 -21.25 11.42 -15.25
N LEU A 163 -20.61 10.72 -16.19
CA LEU A 163 -20.17 9.33 -16.00
C LEU A 163 -19.22 9.21 -14.80
N GLY A 164 -18.24 10.11 -14.68
CA GLY A 164 -17.32 10.14 -13.55
C GLY A 164 -18.03 10.35 -12.23
N ALA A 165 -18.99 11.29 -12.17
CA ALA A 165 -19.80 11.50 -10.97
C ALA A 165 -20.62 10.25 -10.60
N LEU A 166 -21.25 9.60 -11.57
CA LEU A 166 -22.00 8.36 -11.36
C LEU A 166 -21.09 7.22 -10.89
N CYS A 167 -19.90 7.06 -11.46
CA CYS A 167 -18.91 6.08 -11.04
C CYS A 167 -18.50 6.26 -9.57
N LEU A 168 -18.17 7.49 -9.17
CA LEU A 168 -17.76 7.80 -7.80
C LEU A 168 -18.92 7.55 -6.81
N LEU A 169 -20.12 8.07 -7.10
CA LEU A 169 -21.28 7.89 -6.22
C LEU A 169 -21.70 6.43 -6.10
N SER A 170 -21.83 5.71 -7.22
CA SER A 170 -22.22 4.29 -7.20
C SER A 170 -21.22 3.40 -6.47
N SER A 171 -19.92 3.69 -6.58
CA SER A 171 -18.88 2.93 -5.88
C SER A 171 -19.01 3.02 -4.35
N ILE A 172 -19.49 4.14 -3.83
CA ILE A 172 -19.67 4.37 -2.39
C ILE A 172 -21.04 3.86 -1.91
N LEU A 173 -22.10 4.10 -2.68
CA LEU A 173 -23.47 3.75 -2.29
C LEU A 173 -23.77 2.26 -2.43
N ILE A 174 -23.18 1.58 -3.42
CA ILE A 174 -23.42 0.16 -3.72
C ILE A 174 -22.06 -0.55 -3.94
N PRO A 175 -21.18 -0.56 -2.92
CA PRO A 175 -19.79 -0.98 -3.06
C PRO A 175 -19.65 -2.45 -3.45
N LYS A 176 -20.59 -3.31 -3.01
CA LYS A 176 -20.57 -4.75 -3.29
C LYS A 176 -20.36 -5.09 -4.77
N TYR A 177 -20.92 -4.30 -5.69
CA TYR A 177 -20.81 -4.53 -7.14
C TYR A 177 -20.02 -3.44 -7.85
N PHE A 178 -20.12 -2.18 -7.40
CA PHE A 178 -19.55 -1.03 -8.08
C PHE A 178 -18.22 -0.55 -7.50
N PHE A 179 -17.62 -1.29 -6.54
CA PHE A 179 -16.29 -0.96 -6.04
C PHE A 179 -15.22 -0.75 -7.14
N PRO A 180 -15.21 -1.44 -8.30
CA PRO A 180 -14.16 -1.22 -9.30
C PRO A 180 -14.20 0.19 -9.91
N LEU A 181 -15.36 0.85 -9.88
CA LEU A 181 -15.55 2.15 -10.51
C LEU A 181 -14.78 3.28 -9.81
N ILE A 182 -14.38 3.10 -8.55
CA ILE A 182 -13.56 4.09 -7.83
C ILE A 182 -12.23 4.34 -8.55
N TRP A 183 -11.65 3.32 -9.19
CA TRP A 183 -10.34 3.37 -9.86
C TRP A 183 -10.34 4.10 -11.21
N VAL A 184 -11.53 4.43 -11.74
CA VAL A 184 -11.70 5.19 -12.99
C VAL A 184 -12.50 6.47 -12.81
N GLY A 185 -13.28 6.61 -11.73
CA GLY A 185 -14.23 7.71 -11.52
C GLY A 185 -13.61 9.11 -11.63
N PHE A 186 -12.50 9.38 -10.93
CA PHE A 186 -11.81 10.67 -11.04
C PHE A 186 -11.18 10.94 -12.42
N ILE A 187 -10.89 9.92 -13.24
CA ILE A 187 -10.41 10.16 -14.61
C ILE A 187 -11.51 10.87 -15.39
N PHE A 188 -12.69 10.24 -15.45
CA PHE A 188 -13.83 10.77 -16.20
C PHE A 188 -14.36 12.08 -15.59
N PHE A 189 -14.29 12.23 -14.28
CA PHE A 189 -14.76 13.43 -13.60
C PHE A 189 -13.82 14.63 -13.79
N LEU A 190 -12.51 14.46 -13.65
CA LEU A 190 -11.56 15.58 -13.63
C LEU A 190 -10.99 15.93 -15.01
N GLU A 191 -10.81 14.98 -15.93
CA GLU A 191 -10.24 15.27 -17.27
C GLU A 191 -11.01 16.36 -18.04
N PRO A 192 -12.37 16.31 -18.15
CA PRO A 192 -13.13 17.36 -18.81
C PRO A 192 -12.96 18.74 -18.16
N ILE A 193 -12.76 18.77 -16.84
CA ILE A 193 -12.54 20.01 -16.08
C ILE A 193 -11.17 20.57 -16.41
N ILE A 194 -10.12 19.74 -16.32
CA ILE A 194 -8.74 20.14 -16.63
C ILE A 194 -8.63 20.61 -18.08
N TYR A 195 -9.30 19.93 -19.01
CA TYR A 195 -9.39 20.33 -20.41
C TYR A 195 -9.93 21.76 -20.55
N ARG A 196 -11.08 22.07 -19.92
CA ARG A 196 -11.70 23.40 -19.96
C ARG A 196 -10.84 24.48 -19.30
N LEU A 197 -10.14 24.12 -18.23
CA LEU A 197 -9.22 25.00 -17.51
C LEU A 197 -7.90 25.25 -18.25
N GLY A 198 -7.69 24.64 -19.43
CA GLY A 198 -6.46 24.82 -20.21
C GLY A 198 -5.25 24.09 -19.62
N GLY A 199 -5.43 23.19 -18.65
CA GLY A 199 -4.36 22.43 -18.01
C GLY A 199 -3.80 21.30 -18.90
N ARG A 200 -2.92 20.48 -18.31
CA ARG A 200 -2.39 19.25 -18.92
C ARG A 200 -3.48 18.18 -18.91
N SER A 201 -4.09 17.95 -20.07
CA SER A 201 -5.23 17.05 -20.23
C SER A 201 -4.87 15.91 -21.18
N LEU A 202 -5.12 14.68 -20.73
CA LEU A 202 -5.00 13.49 -21.57
C LEU A 202 -6.02 13.51 -22.71
N LEU A 203 -7.22 14.07 -22.51
CA LEU A 203 -8.19 14.26 -23.61
C LEU A 203 -7.62 15.12 -24.73
N ARG A 204 -6.88 16.19 -24.40
CA ARG A 204 -6.22 17.03 -25.41
C ARG A 204 -5.11 16.28 -26.13
N ASP A 205 -4.32 15.48 -25.41
CA ASP A 205 -3.33 14.62 -26.04
C ASP A 205 -3.96 13.63 -27.02
N LEU A 206 -5.10 13.03 -26.67
CA LEU A 206 -5.88 12.17 -27.58
C LEU A 206 -6.42 12.93 -28.81
N GLU A 207 -6.94 14.16 -28.64
CA GLU A 207 -7.37 15.00 -29.77
C GLU A 207 -6.22 15.30 -30.74
N GLU A 208 -5.02 15.51 -30.20
CA GLU A 208 -3.81 15.76 -30.97
C GLU A 208 -3.16 14.47 -31.50
N GLY A 209 -3.77 13.31 -31.22
CA GLY A 209 -3.31 11.98 -31.66
C GLY A 209 -2.11 11.45 -30.88
N ARG A 210 -1.74 12.08 -29.75
CA ARG A 210 -0.63 11.66 -28.86
C ARG A 210 -1.14 10.68 -27.81
N HIS A 211 -0.83 9.39 -27.98
CA HIS A 211 -1.28 8.37 -27.01
C HIS A 211 -0.18 7.93 -26.03
N GLN A 212 1.05 8.38 -26.25
CA GLN A 212 2.22 7.94 -25.52
C GLN A 212 2.04 8.04 -23.99
N LYS A 213 1.61 9.20 -23.48
CA LYS A 213 1.50 9.42 -22.03
C LYS A 213 0.52 8.43 -21.38
N VAL A 214 -0.62 8.16 -22.01
CA VAL A 214 -1.60 7.18 -21.53
C VAL A 214 -0.99 5.78 -21.45
N TYR A 215 -0.28 5.33 -22.49
CA TYR A 215 0.36 4.01 -22.47
C TYR A 215 1.47 3.90 -21.42
N LEU A 216 2.28 4.94 -21.26
CA LEU A 216 3.32 4.98 -20.23
C LEU A 216 2.72 4.90 -18.82
N LEU A 217 1.65 5.65 -18.55
CA LEU A 217 0.94 5.61 -17.26
C LEU A 217 0.33 4.23 -16.98
N LEU A 218 -0.28 3.60 -17.98
CA LEU A 218 -0.86 2.25 -17.82
C LEU A 218 0.22 1.20 -17.49
N ILE A 219 1.37 1.25 -18.18
CA ILE A 219 2.47 0.31 -17.94
C ILE A 219 3.17 0.61 -16.62
N ALA A 220 3.37 1.89 -16.28
CA ALA A 220 3.86 2.28 -14.96
C ALA A 220 2.93 1.75 -13.87
N GLY A 221 1.61 1.79 -14.07
CA GLY A 221 0.65 1.18 -13.16
C GLY A 221 0.78 -0.34 -13.02
N LEU A 222 1.07 -1.08 -14.11
CA LEU A 222 1.37 -2.51 -14.00
C LEU A 222 2.65 -2.77 -13.20
N ILE A 223 3.73 -2.04 -13.49
CA ILE A 223 5.02 -2.19 -12.80
C ILE A 223 4.87 -1.84 -11.31
N CYS A 224 4.31 -0.66 -11.00
CA CYS A 224 4.10 -0.23 -9.62
C CYS A 224 3.12 -1.15 -8.88
N GLY A 225 2.07 -1.62 -9.55
CA GLY A 225 1.13 -2.61 -9.00
C GLY A 225 1.82 -3.91 -8.58
N LEU A 226 2.68 -4.45 -9.43
CA LEU A 226 3.48 -5.64 -9.11
C LEU A 226 4.44 -5.39 -7.94
N LEU A 227 5.13 -4.25 -7.93
CA LEU A 227 6.06 -3.90 -6.85
C LEU A 227 5.35 -3.64 -5.51
N TRP A 228 4.17 -2.99 -5.53
CA TRP A 228 3.33 -2.77 -4.36
C TRP A 228 2.98 -4.11 -3.72
N GLU A 229 2.47 -5.04 -4.51
CA GLU A 229 2.10 -6.37 -4.02
C GLU A 229 3.30 -7.19 -3.56
N PHE A 230 4.40 -7.14 -4.31
CA PHE A 230 5.60 -7.87 -3.96
C PHE A 230 6.17 -7.43 -2.61
N TRP A 231 6.37 -6.12 -2.38
CA TRP A 231 6.94 -5.64 -1.12
C TRP A 231 5.94 -5.67 0.05
N ASN A 232 4.64 -5.48 -0.21
CA ASN A 232 3.61 -5.64 0.82
C ASN A 232 3.52 -7.08 1.33
N TYR A 233 3.65 -8.07 0.44
CA TYR A 233 3.53 -9.49 0.81
C TYR A 233 4.54 -9.91 1.89
N TRP A 234 5.77 -9.42 1.81
CA TRP A 234 6.85 -9.77 2.74
C TRP A 234 6.78 -9.00 4.06
N ALA A 235 6.34 -7.74 4.05
CA ALA A 235 6.30 -6.90 5.24
C ALA A 235 5.47 -7.53 6.38
N LEU A 236 5.90 -7.35 7.64
CA LEU A 236 5.10 -7.79 8.79
C LEU A 236 3.81 -6.97 8.87
N SER A 237 3.94 -5.64 8.89
CA SER A 237 2.84 -4.68 8.79
C SER A 237 2.45 -4.55 7.31
N LYS A 238 1.24 -4.98 6.97
CA LYS A 238 0.79 -5.06 5.58
C LYS A 238 -0.71 -4.87 5.44
N TRP A 239 -1.17 -4.57 4.23
CA TRP A 239 -2.58 -4.64 3.90
C TRP A 239 -2.94 -5.99 3.28
N ILE A 240 -4.19 -6.41 3.51
CA ILE A 240 -4.79 -7.60 2.91
C ILE A 240 -6.07 -7.20 2.19
N TYR A 241 -6.28 -7.76 1.00
CA TYR A 241 -7.49 -7.54 0.22
C TYR A 241 -8.60 -8.54 0.49
N THR A 242 -9.81 -8.01 0.63
CA THR A 242 -11.11 -8.70 0.74
C THR A 242 -12.04 -8.27 -0.38
N VAL A 243 -11.55 -8.34 -1.62
CA VAL A 243 -12.33 -7.97 -2.80
C VAL A 243 -13.51 -8.92 -2.97
N PRO A 244 -14.75 -8.42 -3.07
CA PRO A 244 -15.92 -9.26 -3.33
C PRO A 244 -15.72 -10.18 -4.55
N PHE A 245 -16.18 -11.43 -4.45
CA PHE A 245 -16.16 -12.46 -5.50
C PHE A 245 -14.79 -13.05 -5.87
N PHE A 246 -13.66 -12.41 -5.54
CA PHE A 246 -12.33 -12.80 -6.04
C PHE A 246 -11.39 -13.41 -4.99
N ASP A 247 -11.93 -14.06 -3.97
CA ASP A 247 -11.13 -14.53 -2.84
C ASP A 247 -10.26 -15.78 -3.11
N LYS A 248 -10.41 -16.49 -4.23
CA LYS A 248 -9.80 -17.83 -4.42
C LYS A 248 -8.47 -17.85 -5.17
N ALA A 249 -8.26 -16.97 -6.15
CA ALA A 249 -7.07 -16.97 -7.01
C ALA A 249 -6.27 -15.67 -6.83
N LYS A 250 -5.18 -15.74 -6.05
CA LYS A 250 -4.33 -14.60 -5.69
C LYS A 250 -2.89 -14.82 -6.14
N GLY A 251 -2.26 -13.76 -6.65
CA GLY A 251 -0.83 -13.75 -7.01
C GLY A 251 0.08 -13.35 -5.85
N PHE A 252 -0.48 -12.63 -4.86
CA PHE A 252 0.11 -12.26 -3.58
C PHE A 252 -1.03 -12.08 -2.56
N GLU A 253 -1.26 -10.86 -2.06
CA GLU A 253 -2.48 -10.50 -1.35
C GLU A 253 -3.63 -10.18 -2.30
N MET A 254 -3.30 -9.62 -3.47
CA MET A 254 -4.24 -9.22 -4.51
C MET A 254 -4.70 -10.42 -5.37
N PRO A 255 -6.00 -10.49 -5.70
CA PRO A 255 -6.49 -11.37 -6.77
C PRO A 255 -5.88 -11.01 -8.13
N PHE A 256 -5.71 -11.98 -9.03
CA PHE A 256 -5.12 -11.71 -10.36
C PHE A 256 -5.85 -10.61 -11.14
N LEU A 257 -7.18 -10.62 -11.12
CA LEU A 257 -7.99 -9.57 -11.75
C LEU A 257 -7.86 -8.21 -11.05
N GLY A 258 -7.49 -8.20 -9.77
CA GLY A 258 -7.21 -6.98 -9.03
C GLY A 258 -6.03 -6.20 -9.59
N PHE A 259 -5.04 -6.87 -10.20
CA PHE A 259 -3.92 -6.18 -10.85
C PHE A 259 -4.35 -5.26 -12.00
N LEU A 260 -5.50 -5.52 -12.62
CA LEU A 260 -6.07 -4.65 -13.67
C LEU A 260 -6.56 -3.30 -13.13
N GLY A 261 -6.67 -3.14 -11.80
CA GLY A 261 -6.99 -1.87 -11.16
C GLY A 261 -5.82 -0.90 -11.07
N PHE A 262 -4.57 -1.38 -11.05
CA PHE A 262 -3.40 -0.50 -10.92
C PHE A 262 -3.15 0.40 -12.15
N PRO A 263 -3.28 -0.07 -13.40
CA PRO A 263 -3.14 0.79 -14.58
C PRO A 263 -4.09 2.00 -14.59
N PRO A 264 -5.42 1.85 -14.45
CA PRO A 264 -6.31 3.00 -14.40
C PRO A 264 -6.07 3.86 -13.15
N PHE A 265 -5.70 3.26 -12.00
CA PHE A 265 -5.32 4.04 -10.81
C PHE A 265 -4.17 5.02 -11.07
N VAL A 266 -3.12 4.62 -11.80
CA VAL A 266 -2.01 5.53 -12.12
C VAL A 266 -2.44 6.66 -13.06
N VAL A 267 -3.27 6.36 -14.06
CA VAL A 267 -3.89 7.39 -14.90
C VAL A 267 -4.71 8.36 -14.04
N GLN A 268 -5.49 7.83 -13.11
CA GLN A 268 -6.32 8.60 -12.19
C GLN A 268 -5.49 9.53 -11.30
N ALA A 269 -4.43 9.01 -10.68
CA ALA A 269 -3.53 9.79 -9.84
C ALA A 269 -2.84 10.91 -10.63
N TYR A 270 -2.45 10.65 -11.89
CA TYR A 270 -1.93 11.67 -12.80
C TYR A 270 -2.94 12.81 -13.04
N VAL A 271 -4.19 12.46 -13.35
CA VAL A 271 -5.27 13.43 -13.57
C VAL A 271 -5.53 14.25 -12.30
N MET A 272 -5.62 13.60 -11.13
CA MET A 272 -5.81 14.28 -9.84
C MET A 272 -4.68 15.26 -9.53
N TYR A 273 -3.42 14.86 -9.78
CA TYR A 273 -2.27 15.74 -9.58
C TYR A 273 -2.27 16.93 -10.55
N ASN A 274 -2.62 16.72 -11.82
CA ASN A 274 -2.72 17.82 -12.79
C ASN A 274 -3.84 18.81 -12.47
N PHE A 275 -4.95 18.34 -11.88
CA PHE A 275 -5.97 19.21 -11.33
C PHE A 275 -5.42 20.10 -10.20
N ILE A 276 -4.64 19.54 -9.27
CA ILE A 276 -3.95 20.29 -8.22
C ILE A 276 -2.96 21.31 -8.81
N SER A 277 -2.19 20.90 -9.83
CA SER A 277 -1.23 21.76 -10.54
C SER A 277 -1.87 23.00 -11.14
N HIS A 278 -3.15 22.95 -11.55
CA HIS A 278 -3.86 24.13 -12.06
C HIS A 278 -3.91 25.26 -11.01
N PHE A 279 -4.18 24.94 -9.74
CA PHE A 279 -4.15 25.91 -8.63
C PHE A 279 -2.75 26.41 -8.29
N ARG A 280 -1.72 25.81 -8.88
CA ARG A 280 -0.31 26.21 -8.78
C ARG A 280 0.20 26.93 -10.03
N PHE A 281 -0.72 27.47 -10.83
CA PHE A 281 -0.46 28.14 -12.13
C PHE A 281 0.09 27.17 -13.18
N GLY A 282 -0.41 25.94 -13.20
CA GLY A 282 0.01 24.91 -14.17
C GLY A 282 1.36 24.28 -13.88
N ARG A 283 2.02 24.64 -12.76
CA ARG A 283 3.28 24.02 -12.33
C ARG A 283 3.06 22.57 -11.94
N GLY A 284 3.83 21.69 -12.54
CA GLY A 284 3.73 20.25 -12.34
C GLY A 284 5.08 19.60 -12.17
N TRP A 285 5.06 18.27 -12.17
CA TRP A 285 6.25 17.45 -12.01
C TRP A 285 6.97 17.21 -13.33
N GLU A 286 6.32 17.41 -14.48
CA GLU A 286 6.93 17.13 -15.79
C GLU A 286 7.98 18.19 -16.15
N GLU A 287 9.02 17.80 -16.88
CA GLU A 287 10.08 18.70 -17.35
C GLU A 287 9.55 19.89 -18.17
N SER A 288 8.40 19.74 -18.81
CA SER A 288 7.80 20.80 -19.63
C SER A 288 6.94 21.79 -18.85
N ASN A 289 6.72 21.59 -17.55
CA ASN A 289 5.83 22.44 -16.76
C ASN A 289 6.30 22.79 -15.35
N ASP A 290 7.47 22.33 -14.91
CA ASP A 290 8.06 22.64 -13.60
C ASP A 290 8.34 24.14 -13.38
N HIS A 291 8.72 24.86 -14.45
CA HIS A 291 9.12 26.27 -14.42
C HIS A 291 8.08 27.24 -15.01
N LEU A 292 6.84 26.81 -15.20
CA LEU A 292 5.77 27.71 -15.68
C LEU A 292 5.42 28.76 -14.63
N HIS A 293 5.23 30.00 -15.09
CA HIS A 293 4.71 31.12 -14.30
C HIS A 293 5.42 31.32 -12.95
N THR A 294 6.76 31.24 -12.93
CA THR A 294 7.56 31.37 -11.70
C THR A 294 7.43 32.74 -11.04
N GLU A 295 7.04 33.77 -11.80
CA GLU A 295 6.69 35.10 -11.33
C GLU A 295 5.42 35.11 -10.44
N ARG A 296 4.51 34.15 -10.64
CA ARG A 296 3.25 34.06 -9.89
C ARG A 296 3.41 33.25 -8.61
N LYS A 297 3.16 33.90 -7.47
CA LYS A 297 3.21 33.29 -6.14
C LYS A 297 1.81 33.14 -5.56
N THR A 298 1.52 31.95 -5.04
CA THR A 298 0.32 31.71 -4.24
C THR A 298 0.40 32.57 -2.97
N ARG A 299 -0.69 33.25 -2.62
CA ARG A 299 -0.77 34.12 -1.44
C ARG A 299 -0.39 33.33 -0.17
N PRO A 300 0.40 33.90 0.77
CA PRO A 300 0.82 33.20 1.98
C PRO A 300 -0.35 32.64 2.79
N LEU A 301 -1.42 33.42 2.96
CA LEU A 301 -2.63 33.01 3.68
C LEU A 301 -3.28 31.77 3.05
N THR A 302 -3.38 31.72 1.71
CA THR A 302 -3.93 30.56 0.99
C THR A 302 -3.08 29.31 1.23
N LYS A 303 -1.74 29.44 1.25
CA LYS A 303 -0.86 28.32 1.58
C LYS A 303 -1.10 27.81 3.01
N ILE A 304 -1.18 28.72 3.98
CA ILE A 304 -1.44 28.37 5.39
C ILE A 304 -2.78 27.65 5.52
N LEU A 305 -3.84 28.18 4.90
CA LEU A 305 -5.17 27.56 4.95
C LEU A 305 -5.19 26.17 4.30
N ILE A 306 -4.55 26.00 3.14
CA ILE A 306 -4.42 24.69 2.49
C ILE A 306 -3.66 23.72 3.40
N THR A 307 -2.54 24.14 4.00
CA THR A 307 -1.78 23.29 4.92
C THR A 307 -2.62 22.89 6.13
N ILE A 308 -3.35 23.81 6.75
CA ILE A 308 -4.24 23.51 7.88
C ILE A 308 -5.31 22.51 7.47
N LEU A 309 -5.94 22.71 6.31
CA LEU A 309 -6.97 21.82 5.79
C LEU A 309 -6.42 20.41 5.52
N MET A 310 -5.25 20.31 4.88
CA MET A 310 -4.58 19.04 4.59
C MET A 310 -4.20 18.32 5.88
N VAL A 311 -3.56 19.00 6.83
CA VAL A 311 -3.18 18.40 8.12
C VAL A 311 -4.40 17.94 8.91
N SER A 312 -5.47 18.75 8.93
CA SER A 312 -6.72 18.38 9.60
C SER A 312 -7.37 17.14 8.96
N PHE A 313 -7.36 17.08 7.62
CA PHE A 313 -7.81 15.91 6.88
C PHE A 313 -6.96 14.67 7.21
N TYR A 314 -5.63 14.82 7.32
CA TYR A 314 -4.75 13.69 7.64
C TYR A 314 -5.01 13.14 9.03
N VAL A 315 -5.08 14.02 10.03
CA VAL A 315 -5.37 13.63 11.41
C VAL A 315 -6.72 12.92 11.50
N LEU A 316 -7.74 13.45 10.81
CA LEU A 316 -9.07 12.83 10.77
C LEU A 316 -9.01 11.43 10.17
N ILE A 317 -8.45 11.29 8.95
CA ILE A 317 -8.46 10.00 8.25
C ILE A 317 -7.52 8.99 8.91
N PHE A 318 -6.34 9.38 9.42
CA PHE A 318 -5.47 8.48 10.18
C PHE A 318 -6.15 7.92 11.42
N LYS A 319 -6.90 8.76 12.15
CA LYS A 319 -7.72 8.30 13.28
C LYS A 319 -8.81 7.31 12.82
N THR A 320 -9.45 7.59 11.69
CA THR A 320 -10.49 6.69 11.16
C THR A 320 -9.92 5.36 10.66
N ILE A 321 -8.73 5.38 10.05
CA ILE A 321 -7.97 4.18 9.65
C ILE A 321 -7.71 3.30 10.87
N ASP A 322 -7.16 3.87 11.95
CA ASP A 322 -6.87 3.12 13.18
C ASP A 322 -8.12 2.46 13.80
N ASN A 323 -9.30 3.08 13.63
CA ASN A 323 -10.54 2.58 14.20
C ASN A 323 -11.28 1.56 13.31
N SER A 324 -11.13 1.68 11.98
CA SER A 324 -12.01 1.01 11.02
C SER A 324 -11.27 0.10 10.03
N THR A 325 -10.02 0.44 9.70
CA THR A 325 -9.22 -0.24 8.68
C THR A 325 -8.10 -1.07 9.30
N VAL A 326 -7.58 -0.69 10.47
CA VAL A 326 -6.60 -1.49 11.22
C VAL A 326 -7.30 -2.60 11.97
N ASP A 327 -6.95 -3.82 11.61
CA ASP A 327 -7.60 -5.02 12.13
C ASP A 327 -6.81 -5.70 13.24
N SER A 328 -5.48 -5.68 13.15
CA SER A 328 -4.62 -6.26 14.16
C SER A 328 -3.33 -5.46 14.37
N TYR A 329 -2.82 -5.57 15.59
CA TYR A 329 -1.50 -5.09 15.98
C TYR A 329 -0.56 -6.27 16.15
N TYR A 330 0.76 -6.04 15.98
CA TYR A 330 1.70 -7.14 16.18
C TYR A 330 1.58 -7.66 17.62
N PRO A 331 1.60 -8.99 17.82
CA PRO A 331 1.34 -9.56 19.13
C PRO A 331 2.56 -9.43 20.03
N ARG A 332 2.36 -8.93 21.25
CA ARG A 332 3.41 -8.83 22.28
C ARG A 332 3.14 -9.84 23.39
N LEU A 333 4.19 -10.24 24.10
CA LEU A 333 4.06 -11.10 25.28
C LEU A 333 3.09 -10.52 26.32
N LYS A 334 3.12 -9.21 26.53
CA LYS A 334 2.20 -8.54 27.47
C LYS A 334 0.72 -8.54 27.03
N ASP A 335 0.46 -8.76 25.75
CA ASP A 335 -0.91 -8.83 25.21
C ASP A 335 -1.45 -10.28 25.27
N ALA A 336 -0.59 -11.27 25.56
CA ALA A 336 -0.95 -12.68 25.63
C ALA A 336 -1.72 -12.99 26.93
N TYR A 337 -3.01 -12.64 26.97
CA TYR A 337 -3.88 -12.78 28.15
C TYR A 337 -3.98 -14.21 28.70
N TRP A 338 -3.63 -15.22 27.89
CA TRP A 338 -3.61 -16.62 28.28
C TRP A 338 -2.34 -17.03 29.05
N ILE A 339 -1.35 -16.14 29.14
CA ILE A 339 -0.14 -16.29 29.95
C ILE A 339 -0.29 -15.39 31.16
N ASN A 340 -0.09 -15.94 32.37
CA ASN A 340 -0.15 -15.14 33.60
C ASN A 340 0.85 -13.96 33.54
N PRO A 341 0.47 -12.75 33.98
CA PRO A 341 1.36 -11.57 34.01
C PRO A 341 2.73 -11.81 34.63
N LYS A 342 2.86 -12.68 35.64
CA LYS A 342 4.14 -13.08 36.22
C LYS A 342 5.05 -13.74 35.17
N HIS A 343 4.53 -14.74 34.47
CA HIS A 343 5.28 -15.46 33.45
C HIS A 343 5.54 -14.61 32.20
N GLN A 344 4.66 -13.67 31.85
CA GLN A 344 4.92 -12.69 30.78
C GLN A 344 6.22 -11.88 31.04
N GLN A 345 6.54 -11.60 32.31
CA GLN A 345 7.76 -10.89 32.70
C GLN A 345 8.99 -11.80 32.85
N GLU A 346 8.79 -13.10 33.08
CA GLU A 346 9.86 -14.08 33.24
C GLU A 346 10.35 -14.64 31.90
N LEU A 347 9.47 -14.76 30.90
CA LEU A 347 9.81 -15.26 29.56
C LEU A 347 11.03 -14.57 28.93
N PRO A 348 11.17 -13.22 28.97
CA PRO A 348 12.37 -12.56 28.46
C PRO A 348 13.66 -12.98 29.19
N LYS A 349 13.58 -13.29 30.49
CA LYS A 349 14.74 -13.70 31.31
C LYS A 349 15.26 -15.08 30.93
N VAL A 350 14.39 -15.95 30.41
CA VAL A 350 14.76 -17.27 29.87
C VAL A 350 15.02 -17.23 28.35
N GLY A 351 15.18 -16.02 27.80
CA GLY A 351 15.51 -15.79 26.39
C GLY A 351 14.33 -15.87 25.43
N ILE A 352 13.09 -15.73 25.91
CA ILE A 352 11.88 -15.64 25.07
C ILE A 352 11.40 -14.19 25.09
N ALA A 353 11.83 -13.39 24.12
CA ALA A 353 11.52 -11.95 24.10
C ALA A 353 10.17 -11.64 23.47
N ASN A 354 9.65 -12.52 22.61
CA ASN A 354 8.39 -12.37 21.89
C ASN A 354 7.73 -13.74 21.64
N LEU A 355 6.53 -13.75 21.03
CA LEU A 355 5.82 -15.00 20.73
C LEU A 355 6.50 -15.83 19.62
N ASP A 356 7.27 -15.21 18.72
CA ASP A 356 8.03 -15.95 17.71
C ASP A 356 9.12 -16.78 18.38
N ASP A 357 9.85 -16.21 19.35
CA ASP A 357 10.83 -16.93 20.15
C ASP A 357 10.19 -18.08 20.92
N LEU A 358 8.98 -17.88 21.47
CA LEU A 358 8.24 -18.93 22.16
C LEU A 358 8.00 -20.11 21.22
N LEU A 359 7.52 -19.86 20.00
CA LEU A 359 7.26 -20.93 19.03
C LEU A 359 8.54 -21.58 18.48
N LEU A 360 9.60 -20.79 18.28
CA LEU A 360 10.90 -21.30 17.80
C LEU A 360 11.57 -22.20 18.83
N LYS A 361 11.45 -21.87 20.13
CA LYS A 361 12.04 -22.62 21.24
C LYS A 361 11.12 -23.69 21.83
N THR A 362 10.02 -24.03 21.17
CA THR A 362 9.07 -25.06 21.60
C THR A 362 8.69 -25.99 20.44
N GLN A 363 9.57 -26.17 19.47
CA GLN A 363 9.28 -27.01 18.30
C GLN A 363 9.25 -28.49 18.68
N SER A 364 10.21 -28.95 19.48
CA SER A 364 10.31 -30.33 19.93
C SER A 364 9.70 -30.56 21.33
N LYS A 365 9.36 -31.81 21.62
CA LYS A 365 8.88 -32.21 22.96
C LYS A 365 9.91 -31.95 24.05
N ASN A 366 11.19 -32.20 23.78
CA ASN A 366 12.26 -32.00 24.75
C ASN A 366 12.43 -30.52 25.11
N GLU A 367 12.40 -29.63 24.12
CA GLU A 367 12.47 -28.18 24.37
C GLU A 367 11.28 -27.66 25.17
N ARG A 368 10.06 -28.17 24.89
CA ARG A 368 8.87 -27.85 25.69
C ARG A 368 9.02 -28.32 27.12
N ASP A 369 9.46 -29.56 27.32
CA ASP A 369 9.65 -30.14 28.64
C ASP A 369 10.70 -29.37 29.46
N GLU A 370 11.81 -28.99 28.82
CA GLU A 370 12.87 -28.19 29.46
C GLU A 370 12.37 -26.79 29.83
N LEU A 371 11.64 -26.13 28.93
CA LEU A 371 11.10 -24.79 29.19
C LEU A 371 10.05 -24.80 30.30
N ALA A 372 9.16 -25.81 30.32
CA ALA A 372 8.16 -25.96 31.38
C ALA A 372 8.81 -26.14 32.76
N LEU A 373 9.89 -26.94 32.83
CA LEU A 373 10.69 -27.11 34.05
C LEU A 373 11.36 -25.81 34.48
N ARG A 374 11.98 -25.07 33.56
CA ARG A 374 12.63 -23.77 33.86
C ARG A 374 11.64 -22.72 34.37
N LEU A 375 10.41 -22.73 33.86
CA LEU A 375 9.35 -21.82 34.25
C LEU A 375 8.54 -22.32 35.46
N LEU A 376 8.79 -23.54 35.93
CA LEU A 376 8.05 -24.19 37.02
C LEU A 376 6.54 -24.27 36.77
N ILE A 377 6.14 -24.60 35.53
CA ILE A 377 4.74 -24.75 35.11
C ILE A 377 4.44 -26.17 34.62
N PRO A 378 3.17 -26.63 34.70
CA PRO A 378 2.73 -27.88 34.08
C PRO A 378 2.98 -27.88 32.56
N LYS A 379 3.30 -29.07 32.01
CA LYS A 379 3.59 -29.24 30.57
C LYS A 379 2.35 -28.94 29.71
N GLU A 380 1.18 -29.25 30.25
CA GLU A 380 -0.12 -29.00 29.64
C GLU A 380 -0.38 -27.49 29.51
N GLU A 381 0.02 -26.70 30.53
CA GLU A 381 -0.11 -25.24 30.51
C GLU A 381 0.79 -24.63 29.42
N LEU A 382 2.04 -25.07 29.32
CA LEU A 382 2.94 -24.60 28.25
C LEU A 382 2.41 -25.00 26.85
N THR A 383 1.84 -26.20 26.72
CA THR A 383 1.24 -26.65 25.45
C THR A 383 0.11 -25.72 25.03
N HIS A 384 -0.77 -25.34 25.97
CA HIS A 384 -1.84 -24.35 25.72
C HIS A 384 -1.29 -22.99 25.30
N TRP A 385 -0.20 -22.52 25.91
CA TRP A 385 0.44 -21.27 25.51
C TRP A 385 0.95 -21.32 24.07
N VAL A 386 1.56 -22.44 23.69
CA VAL A 386 2.08 -22.67 22.34
C VAL A 386 0.93 -22.74 21.33
N GLU A 387 -0.15 -23.47 21.61
CA GLU A 387 -1.31 -23.58 20.70
C GLU A 387 -1.96 -22.21 20.43
N LYS A 388 -2.14 -21.40 21.46
CA LYS A 388 -2.68 -20.04 21.31
C LYS A 388 -1.72 -19.11 20.59
N ALA A 389 -0.42 -19.18 20.88
CA ALA A 389 0.59 -18.41 20.16
C ALA A 389 0.61 -18.80 18.67
N GLN A 390 0.45 -20.08 18.35
CA GLN A 390 0.35 -20.57 16.97
C GLN A 390 -0.88 -20.04 16.23
N LEU A 391 -2.03 -19.94 16.90
CA LEU A 391 -3.25 -19.35 16.35
C LEU A 391 -3.10 -17.85 16.13
N VAL A 392 -2.60 -17.11 17.12
CA VAL A 392 -2.44 -15.65 17.05
C VAL A 392 -1.52 -15.21 15.91
N GLN A 393 -0.49 -16.01 15.62
CA GLN A 393 0.40 -15.78 14.49
C GLN A 393 -0.17 -16.18 13.13
N LEU A 394 -1.34 -16.82 13.07
CA LEU A 394 -2.02 -16.99 11.78
C LEU A 394 -2.34 -15.62 11.20
N LYS A 395 -2.08 -15.48 9.91
CA LYS A 395 -2.20 -14.21 9.22
C LYS A 395 -3.62 -13.64 9.34
N GLY A 396 -3.69 -12.39 9.81
CA GLY A 396 -4.93 -11.64 10.03
C GLY A 396 -5.72 -12.06 11.26
N LEU A 397 -5.20 -12.95 12.12
CA LEU A 397 -5.85 -13.34 13.37
C LEU A 397 -5.49 -12.37 14.50
N GLY A 398 -4.26 -12.40 15.00
CA GLY A 398 -3.87 -11.53 16.11
C GLY A 398 -4.61 -11.81 17.42
N VAL A 399 -4.25 -11.10 18.48
CA VAL A 399 -4.72 -11.38 19.85
C VAL A 399 -6.22 -11.18 20.03
N GLU A 400 -6.78 -10.10 19.47
CA GLU A 400 -8.20 -9.77 19.67
C GLU A 400 -9.15 -10.76 18.98
N ASN A 401 -8.78 -11.29 17.82
CA ASN A 401 -9.61 -12.27 17.13
C ASN A 401 -9.47 -13.69 17.71
N LEU A 402 -8.42 -13.98 18.49
CA LEU A 402 -8.32 -15.25 19.23
C LEU A 402 -9.51 -15.42 20.18
N LYS A 403 -9.91 -14.37 20.89
CA LYS A 403 -11.08 -14.40 21.80
C LYS A 403 -12.37 -14.80 21.07
N LEU A 404 -12.50 -14.39 19.80
CA LEU A 404 -13.65 -14.75 18.96
C LEU A 404 -13.66 -16.23 18.61
N LEU A 405 -12.48 -16.80 18.30
CA LEU A 405 -12.36 -18.24 18.04
C LEU A 405 -12.60 -19.07 19.30
N GLU A 406 -12.08 -18.65 20.44
CA GLU A 406 -12.30 -19.34 21.71
C GLU A 406 -13.78 -19.36 22.08
N GLY A 407 -14.50 -18.24 21.89
CA GLY A 407 -15.95 -18.19 22.09
C GLY A 407 -16.74 -19.06 21.10
N ALA A 408 -16.15 -19.37 19.94
CA ALA A 408 -16.71 -20.29 18.95
C ALA A 408 -16.19 -21.74 19.11
N GLU A 409 -15.58 -22.07 20.25
CA GLU A 409 -15.07 -23.40 20.63
C GLU A 409 -13.92 -23.91 19.74
N VAL A 410 -13.14 -22.99 19.15
CA VAL A 410 -11.97 -23.33 18.33
C VAL A 410 -10.69 -22.93 19.07
N HIS A 411 -9.94 -23.94 19.55
CA HIS A 411 -8.77 -23.74 20.42
C HIS A 411 -7.41 -24.11 19.82
N SER A 412 -7.38 -24.73 18.63
CA SER A 412 -6.12 -25.12 17.99
C SER A 412 -6.12 -24.85 16.49
N VAL A 413 -4.92 -24.77 15.90
CA VAL A 413 -4.76 -24.62 14.44
C VAL A 413 -5.40 -25.79 13.70
N SER A 414 -5.27 -27.01 14.21
CA SER A 414 -5.88 -28.21 13.60
C SER A 414 -7.39 -28.17 13.64
N ALA A 415 -8.00 -27.71 14.74
CA ALA A 415 -9.45 -27.52 14.83
C ALA A 415 -9.93 -26.46 13.82
N LEU A 416 -9.23 -25.32 13.74
CA LEU A 416 -9.56 -24.26 12.79
C LEU A 416 -9.43 -24.70 11.33
N ALA A 417 -8.49 -25.59 11.01
CA ALA A 417 -8.24 -26.05 9.64
C ALA A 417 -9.39 -26.88 9.04
N VAL A 418 -10.18 -27.55 9.89
CA VAL A 418 -11.31 -28.40 9.47
C VAL A 418 -12.67 -27.70 9.57
N GLU A 419 -12.72 -26.50 10.13
CA GLU A 419 -13.96 -25.72 10.26
C GLU A 419 -14.48 -25.25 8.90
N ASP A 420 -15.81 -25.25 8.76
CA ASP A 420 -16.47 -24.61 7.63
C ASP A 420 -16.61 -23.11 7.89
N THR A 421 -16.28 -22.28 6.90
CA THR A 421 -16.26 -20.82 7.06
C THR A 421 -17.64 -20.24 7.39
N GLU A 422 -18.71 -20.80 6.82
CA GLU A 422 -20.07 -20.30 7.04
C GLU A 422 -20.56 -20.69 8.44
N LYS A 423 -20.29 -21.94 8.86
CA LYS A 423 -20.57 -22.39 10.22
C LYS A 423 -19.81 -21.60 11.27
N LEU A 424 -18.51 -21.37 11.05
CA LEU A 424 -17.68 -20.61 11.98
C LEU A 424 -18.14 -19.15 12.10
N TYR A 425 -18.54 -18.52 10.99
CA TYR A 425 -19.15 -17.18 11.02
C TYR A 425 -20.42 -17.15 11.89
N ALA A 426 -21.29 -18.15 11.74
CA ALA A 426 -22.51 -18.25 12.55
C ALA A 426 -22.20 -18.50 14.04
N LYS A 427 -21.26 -19.41 14.37
CA LYS A 427 -20.82 -19.67 15.74
C LYS A 427 -20.29 -18.41 16.41
N ILE A 428 -19.43 -17.65 15.74
CA ILE A 428 -18.90 -16.37 16.27
C ILE A 428 -20.03 -15.36 16.50
N GLY A 429 -20.99 -15.26 15.58
CA GLY A 429 -22.15 -14.38 15.75
C GLY A 429 -23.03 -14.77 16.94
N GLN A 430 -23.19 -16.06 17.20
CA GLN A 430 -23.95 -16.58 18.35
C GLN A 430 -23.23 -16.35 19.68
N ALA A 431 -21.90 -16.53 19.71
CA ALA A 431 -21.09 -16.30 20.90
C ALA A 431 -21.01 -14.82 21.31
N PHE A 432 -21.18 -13.90 20.36
CA PHE A 432 -21.07 -12.46 20.57
C PHE A 432 -22.26 -11.68 19.99
N PRO A 433 -23.49 -11.82 20.52
CA PRO A 433 -24.70 -11.26 19.92
C PRO A 433 -24.75 -9.72 19.86
N GLY A 434 -23.89 -9.02 20.61
CA GLY A 434 -23.76 -7.56 20.60
C GLY A 434 -22.63 -7.00 19.73
N LYS A 435 -21.86 -7.86 19.04
CA LYS A 435 -20.72 -7.45 18.20
C LYS A 435 -20.88 -8.04 16.81
N ALA A 436 -20.77 -7.20 15.78
CA ALA A 436 -20.77 -7.68 14.42
C ALA A 436 -19.60 -8.66 14.22
N PRO A 437 -19.85 -9.90 13.76
CA PRO A 437 -18.78 -10.85 13.51
C PRO A 437 -17.89 -10.34 12.38
N PRO A 438 -16.59 -10.69 12.38
CA PRO A 438 -15.69 -10.34 11.29
C PRO A 438 -16.21 -10.85 9.95
N LYS A 439 -15.90 -10.14 8.86
CA LYS A 439 -16.35 -10.53 7.52
C LYS A 439 -15.96 -11.98 7.20
N LYS A 440 -16.84 -12.68 6.50
CA LYS A 440 -16.62 -14.06 6.04
C LYS A 440 -15.32 -14.22 5.25
N ALA A 441 -14.94 -13.23 4.44
CA ALA A 441 -13.67 -13.23 3.71
C ALA A 441 -12.44 -13.30 4.64
N LYS A 442 -12.51 -12.62 5.79
CA LYS A 442 -11.46 -12.66 6.81
C LYS A 442 -11.39 -14.01 7.52
N ILE A 443 -12.54 -14.55 7.95
CA ILE A 443 -12.61 -15.89 8.55
C ILE A 443 -12.06 -16.95 7.58
N ARG A 444 -12.36 -16.82 6.28
CA ARG A 444 -11.82 -17.70 5.24
C ARG A 444 -10.29 -17.64 5.15
N ILE A 445 -9.69 -16.47 5.37
CA ILE A 445 -8.22 -16.33 5.42
C ILE A 445 -7.69 -17.12 6.61
N TRP A 446 -8.29 -16.98 7.80
CA TRP A 446 -7.86 -17.73 8.99
C TRP A 446 -7.89 -19.24 8.79
N VAL A 447 -9.00 -19.77 8.26
CA VAL A 447 -9.17 -21.20 7.98
C VAL A 447 -8.12 -21.69 6.97
N ARG A 448 -7.89 -20.93 5.89
CA ARG A 448 -6.89 -21.31 4.87
C ARG A 448 -5.45 -21.29 5.38
N GLU A 449 -5.11 -20.31 6.21
CA GLU A 449 -3.77 -20.23 6.80
C GLU A 449 -3.56 -21.37 7.82
N ALA A 450 -4.61 -21.74 8.56
CA ALA A 450 -4.59 -22.94 9.39
C ALA A 450 -4.39 -24.22 8.56
N GLN A 451 -5.13 -24.38 7.46
CA GLN A 451 -4.97 -25.51 6.53
C GLN A 451 -3.56 -25.58 5.94
N LYS A 452 -2.98 -24.44 5.54
CA LYS A 452 -1.60 -24.37 5.04
C LYS A 452 -0.60 -24.81 6.10
N LYS A 453 -0.77 -24.35 7.35
CA LYS A 453 0.11 -24.70 8.47
C LYS A 453 0.05 -26.20 8.79
N VAL A 454 -1.15 -26.78 8.86
CA VAL A 454 -1.33 -28.24 9.07
C VAL A 454 -0.66 -29.05 7.94
N ARG A 455 -0.85 -28.65 6.67
CA ARG A 455 -0.22 -29.32 5.51
C ARG A 455 1.31 -29.22 5.48
N SER A 456 1.90 -28.21 6.12
CA SER A 456 3.35 -28.07 6.22
C SER A 456 3.97 -28.82 7.40
N SER A 457 3.14 -29.25 8.35
CA SER A 457 3.57 -29.94 9.58
C SER A 457 3.32 -31.44 9.57
N GLY A 458 2.47 -31.94 8.67
CA GLY A 458 2.31 -33.36 8.35
C GLY A 458 3.03 -33.70 7.08
#